data_AF-A0A177WIV6-F1
#
_entry.id   AF-A0A177WIV6-F1
#
_cell.length_a   1.000
_cell.length_b   1.000
_cell.length_c   1.000
_cell.angle_alpha   90.00
_cell.angle_beta   90.00
_cell.angle_gamma   90.00
#
_symmetry.space_group_name_H-M   'P 1'
#
loop_
_entity.id
_entity.type
_entity.pdbx_description
1 polymer ?
#
loop_
_entity_poly.entity_id
_entity_poly.type
_entity_poly.pdbx_seq_one_letter_code
_entity_poly.pdbx_strand_id
1 'polypeptide(L)'
;MDKPVGEMYWTLLMLGSGHFAGAVIDLKTGKSIVQKTFHRYTTRRKQGGAQSSNDGSKGNAHSAGAGIRRYNEAALQTEVRDLLIQWKPHIKASQALFIRATGANRSTIYFDKNLVDITDPRVRSFPFTTMRPTQSEIMRCFVELSTVRIDHVNEMPSVDTDFTPSLSTTTEKQKNRKKDESVPPVVPDPPPPQHMLKLSDFCKRGKSNLLQTYLDQHYASNSSEIINCNLPDKYGVSLLHIASENGNANVVELLLGMGADPTIKGMNKKVRAYDVAKDKPTRDAFRRFMARNMEKWDYKDAHIFEPLTAEMEERQAERERNREQQRLVQLSLEKEKEEKEQQIKEEAQQAKLKQKSAKMGSGTNVDGSKRVGIVKLSHQELNVNSMTPEQRMRLDREKRALAAEARMKSSANKCSACGKSLVGITPFEKLNFKYCSTECIQELS
;
A
#
# COMPACT_ATOMS: atom_id res chain seq x y z
N MET A 1 -44.30 -15.44 -31.25
CA MET A 1 -43.17 -15.37 -32.20
C MET A 1 -41.89 -15.47 -31.39
N ASP A 2 -41.45 -16.68 -31.12
CA ASP A 2 -40.22 -16.94 -30.38
C ASP A 2 -39.04 -16.62 -31.29
N LYS A 3 -38.31 -15.54 -30.98
CA LYS A 3 -37.00 -15.29 -31.60
C LYS A 3 -36.14 -16.52 -31.32
N PRO A 4 -35.38 -17.04 -32.30
CA PRO A 4 -34.46 -18.14 -32.06
C PRO A 4 -33.57 -17.75 -30.88
N VAL A 5 -33.49 -18.62 -29.87
CA VAL A 5 -32.74 -18.39 -28.62
C VAL A 5 -31.26 -18.29 -29.00
N GLY A 6 -30.84 -17.08 -29.37
CA GLY A 6 -29.47 -16.73 -29.66
C GLY A 6 -28.57 -17.14 -28.51
N GLU A 7 -27.31 -17.42 -28.80
CA GLU A 7 -26.32 -17.74 -27.79
C GLU A 7 -26.26 -16.58 -26.79
N MET A 8 -26.47 -16.88 -25.51
CA MET A 8 -26.57 -15.87 -24.46
C MET A 8 -25.27 -15.88 -23.68
N TYR A 9 -24.55 -14.75 -23.72
CA TYR A 9 -23.25 -14.62 -23.06
C TYR A 9 -23.24 -13.52 -22.02
N TRP A 10 -22.55 -13.76 -20.91
CA TRP A 10 -22.15 -12.72 -19.96
C TRP A 10 -20.63 -12.60 -19.93
N THR A 11 -20.14 -11.37 -19.95
CA THR A 11 -18.72 -11.10 -19.73
C THR A 11 -18.51 -10.56 -18.33
N LEU A 12 -17.62 -11.20 -17.56
CA LEU A 12 -17.24 -10.78 -16.22
C LEU A 12 -15.77 -10.36 -16.26
N LEU A 13 -15.47 -9.12 -15.84
CA LEU A 13 -14.12 -8.55 -15.81
C LEU A 13 -13.83 -7.99 -14.42
N MET A 14 -12.68 -8.34 -13.87
CA MET A 14 -12.17 -7.82 -12.61
C MET A 14 -10.71 -7.40 -12.74
N LEU A 15 -10.42 -6.13 -12.44
CA LEU A 15 -9.08 -5.57 -12.44
C LEU A 15 -8.83 -4.80 -11.14
N GLY A 16 -7.81 -5.21 -10.40
CA GLY A 16 -7.42 -4.54 -9.16
C GLY A 16 -6.11 -5.05 -8.57
N SER A 17 -5.33 -4.17 -7.96
CA SER A 17 -4.10 -4.52 -7.22
C SER A 17 -3.07 -5.37 -7.99
N GLY A 18 -2.96 -5.19 -9.32
CA GLY A 18 -2.05 -5.98 -10.16
C GLY A 18 -2.59 -7.36 -10.56
N HIS A 19 -3.88 -7.61 -10.33
CA HIS A 19 -4.59 -8.81 -10.74
C HIS A 19 -5.66 -8.45 -11.76
N PHE A 20 -5.69 -9.24 -12.83
CA PHE A 20 -6.78 -9.27 -13.78
C PHE A 20 -7.38 -10.67 -13.80
N ALA A 21 -8.70 -10.76 -13.80
CA ALA A 21 -9.43 -11.97 -14.12
C ALA A 21 -10.60 -11.59 -15.03
N GLY A 22 -10.75 -12.30 -16.14
CA GLY A 22 -11.85 -12.12 -17.06
C GLY A 22 -12.38 -13.46 -17.55
N ALA A 23 -13.68 -13.54 -17.80
CA ALA A 23 -14.29 -14.65 -18.52
C ALA A 23 -15.52 -14.21 -19.32
N VAL A 24 -15.77 -14.91 -20.42
CA VAL A 24 -17.04 -14.90 -21.15
C VAL A 24 -17.70 -16.24 -20.90
N ILE A 25 -18.90 -16.21 -20.35
CA ILE A 25 -19.63 -17.41 -19.90
C ILE A 25 -20.89 -17.55 -20.73
N ASP A 26 -21.13 -18.77 -21.20
CA ASP A 26 -22.39 -19.17 -21.82
C ASP A 26 -23.43 -19.46 -20.75
N LEU A 27 -24.56 -18.75 -20.82
CA LEU A 27 -25.65 -18.91 -19.85
C LEU A 27 -26.37 -20.25 -19.99
N LYS A 28 -26.35 -20.88 -21.18
CA LYS A 28 -27.04 -22.16 -21.38
C LYS A 28 -26.26 -23.30 -20.71
N THR A 29 -24.94 -23.31 -20.89
CA THR A 29 -24.08 -24.39 -20.37
C THR A 29 -23.45 -24.06 -19.02
N GLY A 30 -23.43 -22.79 -18.62
CA GLY A 30 -22.71 -22.30 -17.44
C GLY A 30 -21.18 -22.40 -17.57
N LYS A 31 -20.66 -22.70 -18.77
CA LYS A 31 -19.22 -22.90 -19.03
C LYS A 31 -18.59 -21.63 -19.58
N SER A 32 -17.34 -21.38 -19.19
CA SER A 32 -16.54 -20.31 -19.76
C SER A 32 -16.11 -20.66 -21.19
N ILE A 33 -16.49 -19.84 -22.16
CA ILE A 33 -16.03 -19.95 -23.56
C ILE A 33 -14.58 -19.50 -23.66
N VAL A 34 -14.30 -18.34 -23.07
CA VAL A 34 -12.95 -17.81 -22.92
C VAL A 34 -12.77 -17.34 -21.48
N GLN A 35 -11.58 -17.59 -20.94
CA GLN A 35 -11.19 -17.13 -19.62
C GLN A 35 -9.70 -16.87 -19.58
N LYS A 36 -9.29 -15.84 -18.85
CA LYS A 36 -7.87 -15.53 -18.67
C LYS A 36 -7.64 -14.76 -17.39
N THR A 37 -6.49 -15.03 -16.78
CA THR A 37 -6.04 -14.33 -15.57
C THR A 37 -4.62 -13.86 -15.76
N PHE A 38 -4.34 -12.61 -15.38
CA PHE A 38 -2.98 -12.06 -15.36
C PHE A 38 -2.62 -11.60 -13.96
N HIS A 39 -1.35 -11.77 -13.60
CA HIS A 39 -0.81 -11.19 -12.38
C HIS A 39 0.55 -10.55 -12.65
N ARG A 40 0.66 -9.27 -12.28
CA ARG A 40 1.93 -8.56 -12.20
C ARG A 40 2.06 -7.89 -10.84
N TYR A 41 3.26 -7.90 -10.27
CA TYR A 41 3.53 -7.24 -9.00
C TYR A 41 3.57 -5.72 -9.20
N THR A 42 2.50 -5.03 -8.80
CA THR A 42 2.33 -3.58 -8.97
C THR A 42 2.33 -2.80 -7.64
N THR A 43 2.15 -3.49 -6.50
CA THR A 43 1.98 -2.84 -5.19
C THR A 43 3.27 -2.82 -4.34
N ARG A 44 3.31 -1.95 -3.31
CA ARG A 44 4.37 -1.93 -2.29
C ARG A 44 4.13 -2.99 -1.21
N ARG A 45 5.18 -3.78 -0.91
CA ARG A 45 5.20 -4.66 0.27
C ARG A 45 4.94 -3.79 1.51
N LYS A 46 3.95 -4.17 2.33
CA LYS A 46 3.52 -3.52 3.59
C LYS A 46 2.71 -2.21 3.50
N GLN A 47 2.53 -1.57 2.33
CA GLN A 47 1.72 -0.34 2.22
C GLN A 47 0.44 -0.47 1.38
N GLY A 48 0.32 -1.51 0.54
CA GLY A 48 -0.86 -1.69 -0.32
C GLY A 48 -1.02 -0.57 -1.37
N GLY A 49 -1.92 -0.78 -2.33
CA GLY A 49 -2.22 0.21 -3.38
C GLY A 49 -1.29 0.19 -4.60
N ALA A 50 -1.84 0.62 -5.74
CA ALA A 50 -1.11 0.77 -7.00
C ALA A 50 -0.12 1.94 -6.93
N GLN A 51 1.04 1.81 -7.60
CA GLN A 51 2.08 2.84 -7.63
C GLN A 51 1.59 4.11 -8.33
N SER A 52 0.78 3.99 -9.39
CA SER A 52 0.16 5.13 -10.07
C SER A 52 -0.72 5.98 -9.14
N SER A 53 -1.52 5.36 -8.28
CA SER A 53 -2.33 6.07 -7.27
C SER A 53 -1.49 6.79 -6.22
N ASN A 54 -0.33 6.24 -5.85
CA ASN A 54 0.57 6.88 -4.88
C ASN A 54 1.38 8.01 -5.51
N ASP A 55 1.83 7.85 -6.74
CA ASP A 55 2.53 8.89 -7.50
C ASP A 55 1.61 10.10 -7.73
N GLY A 56 0.32 9.87 -8.00
CA GLY A 56 -0.68 10.93 -8.13
C GLY A 56 -1.05 11.66 -6.83
N SER A 57 -0.71 11.11 -5.66
CA SER A 57 -1.05 11.70 -4.35
C SER A 57 0.14 12.24 -3.56
N LYS A 58 1.34 11.70 -3.77
CA LYS A 58 2.56 12.08 -3.01
C LYS A 58 3.75 12.47 -3.89
N GLY A 59 3.54 12.60 -5.21
CA GLY A 59 4.57 12.94 -6.19
C GLY A 59 5.36 11.73 -6.70
N ASN A 60 5.98 11.87 -7.88
CA ASN A 60 6.68 10.79 -8.56
C ASN A 60 7.94 10.35 -7.81
N ALA A 61 7.91 9.18 -7.19
CA ALA A 61 9.12 8.59 -6.61
C ALA A 61 10.08 8.13 -7.72
N HIS A 62 11.36 8.52 -7.68
CA HIS A 62 12.35 8.19 -8.73
C HIS A 62 13.22 6.94 -8.42
N SER A 63 12.81 6.08 -7.50
CA SER A 63 13.59 4.88 -7.14
C SER A 63 13.46 3.74 -8.18
N ALA A 64 14.47 2.87 -8.26
CA ALA A 64 14.47 1.70 -9.14
C ALA A 64 13.22 0.81 -8.94
N GLY A 65 12.81 0.61 -7.67
CA GLY A 65 11.60 -0.15 -7.34
C GLY A 65 10.30 0.57 -7.70
N ALA A 66 10.28 1.90 -7.83
CA ALA A 66 9.13 2.62 -8.38
C ALA A 66 9.06 2.45 -9.90
N GLY A 67 10.21 2.51 -10.59
CA GLY A 67 10.32 2.26 -12.03
C GLY A 67 9.81 0.87 -12.45
N ILE A 68 10.24 -0.19 -11.74
CA ILE A 68 9.78 -1.57 -12.02
C ILE A 68 8.26 -1.70 -11.84
N ARG A 69 7.67 -1.06 -10.82
CA ARG A 69 6.23 -1.10 -10.60
C ARG A 69 5.44 -0.36 -11.67
N ARG A 70 5.91 0.80 -12.13
CA ARG A 70 5.30 1.52 -13.26
C ARG A 70 5.37 0.70 -14.55
N TYR A 71 6.51 0.07 -14.82
CA TYR A 71 6.68 -0.82 -15.95
C TYR A 71 5.71 -2.01 -15.88
N ASN A 72 5.60 -2.66 -14.71
CA ASN A 72 4.67 -3.76 -14.51
C ASN A 72 3.20 -3.34 -14.63
N GLU A 73 2.85 -2.13 -14.17
CA GLU A 73 1.51 -1.56 -14.37
C GLU A 73 1.22 -1.31 -15.85
N ALA A 74 2.13 -0.66 -16.57
CA ALA A 74 1.98 -0.40 -18.00
C ALA A 74 1.90 -1.72 -18.80
N ALA A 75 2.75 -2.70 -18.49
CA ALA A 75 2.72 -4.01 -19.14
C ALA A 75 1.40 -4.74 -18.88
N LEU A 76 0.88 -4.71 -17.64
CA LEU A 76 -0.44 -5.28 -17.31
C LEU A 76 -1.55 -4.56 -18.10
N GLN A 77 -1.47 -3.24 -18.24
CA GLN A 77 -2.45 -2.47 -19.01
C GLN A 77 -2.45 -2.88 -20.48
N THR A 78 -1.29 -3.01 -21.10
CA THR A 78 -1.17 -3.45 -22.50
C THR A 78 -1.72 -4.87 -22.67
N GLU A 79 -1.32 -5.83 -21.84
CA GLU A 79 -1.81 -7.21 -21.89
C GLU A 79 -3.33 -7.32 -21.77
N VAL A 80 -3.93 -6.52 -20.87
CA VAL A 80 -5.39 -6.48 -20.69
C VAL A 80 -6.06 -5.87 -21.92
N ARG A 81 -5.51 -4.79 -22.49
CA ARG A 81 -6.08 -4.16 -23.70
C ARG A 81 -6.03 -5.10 -24.90
N ASP A 82 -4.90 -5.75 -25.13
CA ASP A 82 -4.74 -6.72 -26.22
C ASP A 82 -5.73 -7.87 -26.08
N LEU A 83 -5.92 -8.37 -24.86
CA LEU A 83 -6.93 -9.40 -24.57
C LEU A 83 -8.35 -8.91 -24.88
N LEU A 84 -8.71 -7.68 -24.45
CA LEU A 84 -10.04 -7.15 -24.70
C LEU A 84 -10.30 -6.92 -26.19
N ILE A 85 -9.28 -6.50 -26.96
CA ILE A 85 -9.36 -6.40 -28.42
C ILE A 85 -9.60 -7.79 -29.03
N GLN A 86 -8.86 -8.81 -28.57
CA GLN A 86 -9.07 -10.20 -29.01
C GLN A 86 -10.49 -10.69 -28.68
N TRP A 87 -11.04 -10.28 -27.52
CA TRP A 87 -12.38 -10.68 -27.07
C TRP A 87 -13.51 -9.80 -27.61
N LYS A 88 -13.22 -8.81 -28.46
CA LYS A 88 -14.21 -7.93 -29.09
C LYS A 88 -15.47 -8.63 -29.61
N PRO A 89 -15.39 -9.73 -30.40
CA PRO A 89 -16.60 -10.40 -30.89
C PRO A 89 -17.45 -10.97 -29.75
N HIS A 90 -16.81 -11.59 -28.76
CA HIS A 90 -17.50 -12.17 -27.60
C HIS A 90 -18.12 -11.10 -26.70
N ILE A 91 -17.41 -10.00 -26.44
CA ILE A 91 -17.90 -8.87 -25.63
C ILE A 91 -19.11 -8.21 -26.30
N LYS A 92 -19.10 -8.08 -27.63
CA LYS A 92 -20.24 -7.51 -28.36
C LYS A 92 -21.45 -8.43 -28.37
N ALA A 93 -21.24 -9.75 -28.42
CA ALA A 93 -22.30 -10.75 -28.33
C ALA A 93 -22.91 -10.87 -26.92
N SER A 94 -22.18 -10.45 -25.87
CA SER A 94 -22.66 -10.50 -24.50
C SER A 94 -23.87 -9.58 -24.24
N GLN A 95 -24.83 -10.11 -23.50
CA GLN A 95 -26.04 -9.42 -23.06
C GLN A 95 -25.79 -8.53 -21.85
N ALA A 96 -24.86 -8.94 -20.97
CA ALA A 96 -24.46 -8.18 -19.80
C ALA A 96 -22.94 -8.24 -19.61
N LEU A 97 -22.38 -7.11 -19.17
CA LEU A 97 -20.97 -6.91 -18.90
C LEU A 97 -20.81 -6.51 -17.44
N PHE A 98 -20.39 -7.45 -16.59
CA PHE A 98 -20.12 -7.17 -15.18
C PHE A 98 -18.65 -6.77 -15.01
N ILE A 99 -18.41 -5.50 -14.69
CA ILE A 99 -17.06 -4.94 -14.67
C ILE A 99 -16.75 -4.36 -13.29
N ARG A 100 -15.65 -4.82 -12.70
CA ARG A 100 -15.03 -4.21 -11.53
C ARG A 100 -13.64 -3.69 -11.88
N ALA A 101 -13.52 -2.37 -11.93
CA ALA A 101 -12.24 -1.68 -12.03
C ALA A 101 -12.25 -0.42 -11.15
N THR A 102 -11.30 -0.32 -10.22
CA THR A 102 -11.20 0.79 -9.27
C THR A 102 -10.13 1.81 -9.68
N GLY A 103 -10.41 3.10 -9.46
CA GLY A 103 -9.45 4.20 -9.65
C GLY A 103 -8.79 4.23 -11.02
N ALA A 104 -7.45 4.28 -11.04
CA ALA A 104 -6.62 4.33 -12.23
C ALA A 104 -6.78 3.13 -13.18
N ASN A 105 -7.35 2.01 -12.73
CA ASN A 105 -7.57 0.83 -13.58
C ASN A 105 -8.76 0.96 -14.54
N ARG A 106 -9.62 1.98 -14.35
CA ARG A 106 -10.80 2.19 -15.22
C ARG A 106 -10.39 2.52 -16.65
N SER A 107 -9.33 3.32 -16.84
CA SER A 107 -8.80 3.67 -18.16
C SER A 107 -8.16 2.49 -18.91
N THR A 108 -7.89 1.38 -18.21
CA THR A 108 -7.43 0.14 -18.83
C THR A 108 -8.56 -0.61 -19.54
N ILE A 109 -9.77 -0.59 -18.97
CA ILE A 109 -10.94 -1.30 -19.51
C ILE A 109 -11.71 -0.42 -20.48
N TYR A 110 -11.95 0.85 -20.12
CA TYR A 110 -12.72 1.82 -20.92
C TYR A 110 -11.82 2.67 -21.83
N PHE A 111 -10.81 2.05 -22.45
CA PHE A 111 -9.83 2.76 -23.29
C PHE A 111 -10.37 3.07 -24.69
N ASP A 112 -11.27 2.24 -25.21
CA ASP A 112 -11.92 2.40 -26.51
C ASP A 112 -13.45 2.27 -26.34
N LYS A 113 -14.16 3.37 -26.65
CA LYS A 113 -15.63 3.43 -26.60
C LYS A 113 -16.29 2.44 -27.57
N ASN A 114 -15.61 2.10 -28.68
CA ASN A 114 -16.12 1.12 -29.62
C ASN A 114 -16.10 -0.30 -29.06
N LEU A 115 -15.30 -0.56 -28.03
CA LEU A 115 -15.19 -1.86 -27.39
C LEU A 115 -16.15 -1.95 -26.19
N VAL A 116 -15.87 -1.17 -25.16
CA VAL A 116 -16.65 -1.09 -23.91
C VAL A 116 -16.82 0.38 -23.55
N ASP A 117 -18.05 0.87 -23.63
CA ASP A 117 -18.41 2.20 -23.17
C ASP A 117 -18.99 2.12 -21.75
N ILE A 118 -18.60 3.04 -20.87
CA ILE A 118 -19.18 3.19 -19.53
C ILE A 118 -20.68 3.52 -19.59
N THR A 119 -21.14 4.13 -20.68
CA THR A 119 -22.54 4.50 -20.91
C THR A 119 -23.39 3.38 -21.52
N ASP A 120 -22.77 2.25 -21.89
CA ASP A 120 -23.50 1.10 -22.44
C ASP A 120 -24.41 0.49 -21.34
N PRO A 121 -25.73 0.35 -21.57
CA PRO A 121 -26.68 -0.18 -20.57
C PRO A 121 -26.39 -1.63 -20.15
N ARG A 122 -25.58 -2.36 -20.94
CA ARG A 122 -25.12 -3.71 -20.60
C ARG A 122 -24.03 -3.70 -19.53
N VAL A 123 -23.32 -2.59 -19.34
CA VAL A 123 -22.26 -2.47 -18.35
C VAL A 123 -22.87 -2.28 -16.96
N ARG A 124 -22.54 -3.20 -16.06
CA ARG A 124 -23.02 -3.27 -14.69
C ARG A 124 -21.86 -3.48 -13.73
N SER A 125 -21.99 -2.97 -12.52
CA SER A 125 -21.12 -3.36 -11.40
C SER A 125 -21.64 -4.63 -10.75
N PHE A 126 -20.76 -5.37 -10.08
CA PHE A 126 -21.19 -6.47 -9.20
C PHE A 126 -22.00 -5.89 -8.02
N PRO A 127 -23.23 -6.37 -7.76
CA PRO A 127 -24.11 -5.84 -6.71
C PRO A 127 -23.78 -6.38 -5.30
N PHE A 128 -22.62 -7.02 -5.15
CA PHE A 128 -22.16 -7.63 -3.90
C PHE A 128 -20.64 -7.48 -3.77
N THR A 129 -20.11 -7.86 -2.62
CA THR A 129 -18.66 -7.81 -2.36
C THR A 129 -17.92 -8.90 -3.13
N THR A 130 -16.89 -8.49 -3.85
CA THR A 130 -16.01 -9.36 -4.65
C THR A 130 -14.62 -9.45 -4.01
N MET A 131 -14.01 -10.63 -4.06
CA MET A 131 -12.66 -10.91 -3.54
C MET A 131 -11.56 -10.53 -4.55
N ARG A 132 -10.35 -11.06 -4.36
CA ARG A 132 -9.21 -10.87 -5.26
C ARG A 132 -9.55 -11.42 -6.66
N PRO A 133 -9.21 -10.73 -7.76
CA PRO A 133 -9.46 -11.24 -9.11
C PRO A 133 -8.72 -12.56 -9.33
N THR A 134 -9.47 -13.67 -9.37
CA THR A 134 -9.02 -15.01 -9.72
C THR A 134 -10.09 -15.68 -10.57
N GLN A 135 -9.73 -16.78 -11.24
CA GLN A 135 -10.70 -17.56 -12.01
C GLN A 135 -11.84 -18.09 -11.12
N SER A 136 -11.51 -18.63 -9.95
CA SER A 136 -12.50 -19.12 -8.97
C SER A 136 -13.44 -18.01 -8.51
N GLU A 137 -12.94 -16.78 -8.35
CA GLU A 137 -13.77 -15.64 -7.98
C GLU A 137 -14.74 -15.22 -9.09
N ILE A 138 -14.31 -15.23 -10.35
CA ILE A 138 -15.20 -14.96 -11.49
C ILE A 138 -16.33 -15.99 -11.54
N MET A 139 -16.01 -17.28 -11.38
CA MET A 139 -17.03 -18.34 -11.37
C MET A 139 -17.95 -18.24 -10.16
N ARG A 140 -17.43 -17.92 -8.95
CA ARG A 140 -18.26 -17.66 -7.77
C ARG A 140 -19.25 -16.52 -8.01
N CYS A 141 -18.78 -15.42 -8.61
CA CYS A 141 -19.63 -14.29 -8.92
C CYS A 141 -20.68 -14.62 -9.98
N PHE A 142 -20.32 -15.43 -10.98
CA PHE A 142 -21.29 -15.93 -11.95
C PHE A 142 -22.39 -16.76 -11.28
N VAL A 143 -22.02 -17.68 -10.38
CA VAL A 143 -23.00 -18.47 -9.61
C VAL A 143 -23.89 -17.55 -8.78
N GLU A 144 -23.34 -16.61 -8.01
CA GLU A 144 -24.13 -15.67 -7.20
C GLU A 144 -25.06 -14.78 -8.05
N LEU A 145 -24.66 -14.42 -9.28
CA LEU A 145 -25.48 -13.63 -10.20
C LEU A 145 -26.58 -14.44 -10.90
N SER A 146 -26.40 -15.76 -11.01
CA SER A 146 -27.34 -16.65 -11.71
C SER A 146 -28.26 -17.43 -10.77
N THR A 147 -27.95 -17.46 -9.46
CA THR A 147 -28.78 -18.12 -8.46
C THR A 147 -29.84 -17.16 -7.90
N VAL A 148 -31.05 -17.68 -7.74
CA VAL A 148 -32.12 -17.00 -7.01
C VAL A 148 -31.96 -17.31 -5.54
N ARG A 149 -32.05 -16.28 -4.68
CA ARG A 149 -32.10 -16.44 -3.22
C ARG A 149 -33.54 -16.22 -2.78
N ILE A 150 -34.05 -17.13 -1.97
CA ILE A 150 -35.37 -17.02 -1.36
C ILE A 150 -35.15 -16.48 0.05
N ASP A 151 -35.50 -15.22 0.25
CA ASP A 151 -35.53 -14.59 1.56
C ASP A 151 -36.99 -14.53 2.05
N HIS A 152 -37.22 -14.94 3.30
CA HIS A 152 -38.54 -14.85 3.91
C HIS A 152 -38.72 -13.44 4.47
N VAL A 153 -39.54 -12.64 3.78
CA VAL A 153 -40.00 -11.35 4.28
C VAL A 153 -41.12 -11.64 5.28
N ASN A 154 -40.87 -11.41 6.57
CA ASN A 154 -41.95 -11.40 7.55
C ASN A 154 -42.88 -10.22 7.21
N GLU A 155 -44.14 -10.51 6.92
CA GLU A 155 -45.18 -9.50 6.72
C GLU A 155 -45.31 -8.66 8.00
N MET A 156 -44.87 -7.42 7.94
CA MET A 156 -45.35 -6.39 8.86
C MET A 156 -46.63 -5.79 8.27
N PRO A 157 -47.65 -5.50 9.11
CA PRO A 157 -48.92 -4.97 8.64
C PRO A 157 -48.72 -3.63 7.96
N SER A 158 -49.30 -3.50 6.77
CA SER A 158 -49.42 -2.28 5.99
C SER A 158 -50.14 -1.20 6.81
N VAL A 159 -49.43 -0.12 7.14
CA VAL A 159 -50.09 1.14 7.48
C VAL A 159 -50.29 1.90 6.19
N ASP A 160 -51.53 1.88 5.71
CA ASP A 160 -52.03 2.74 4.65
C ASP A 160 -51.76 4.19 5.05
N THR A 161 -50.92 4.89 4.29
CA THR A 161 -50.78 6.34 4.40
C THR A 161 -50.98 6.93 3.02
N ASP A 162 -52.08 7.67 2.91
CA ASP A 162 -52.58 8.29 1.71
C ASP A 162 -51.54 9.19 1.04
N PHE A 163 -51.27 8.89 -0.22
CA PHE A 163 -50.42 9.68 -1.09
C PHE A 163 -51.18 10.93 -1.54
N THR A 164 -50.80 12.11 -1.04
CA THR A 164 -51.20 13.39 -1.64
C THR A 164 -50.02 13.98 -2.44
N PRO A 165 -50.20 14.30 -3.74
CA PRO A 165 -49.12 14.77 -4.58
C PRO A 165 -49.03 16.31 -4.50
N SER A 166 -47.84 16.84 -4.19
CA SER A 166 -47.55 18.26 -4.40
C SER A 166 -46.20 18.45 -5.07
N LEU A 167 -46.29 19.05 -6.25
CA LEU A 167 -45.26 19.38 -7.22
C LEU A 167 -44.62 20.74 -6.86
N SER A 168 -43.30 20.83 -6.69
CA SER A 168 -42.56 22.09 -6.92
C SER A 168 -41.03 21.89 -6.93
N THR A 169 -40.50 21.89 -8.15
CA THR A 169 -39.34 22.63 -8.68
C THR A 169 -38.12 23.02 -7.83
N THR A 170 -36.97 22.70 -8.44
CA THR A 170 -35.71 23.47 -8.62
C THR A 170 -34.61 23.48 -7.55
N THR A 171 -33.54 22.78 -7.94
CA THR A 171 -32.12 23.18 -8.04
C THR A 171 -31.15 23.14 -6.84
N GLU A 172 -30.01 22.56 -7.22
CA GLU A 172 -28.62 22.85 -6.82
C GLU A 172 -27.93 22.03 -5.72
N LYS A 173 -26.81 21.47 -6.17
CA LYS A 173 -25.82 20.66 -5.45
C LYS A 173 -25.17 21.46 -4.32
N GLN A 174 -25.05 20.87 -3.14
CA GLN A 174 -23.90 21.12 -2.27
C GLN A 174 -23.37 19.88 -1.54
N LYS A 175 -22.05 19.94 -1.36
CA LYS A 175 -21.11 18.99 -0.75
C LYS A 175 -21.38 18.77 0.75
N ASN A 176 -20.91 17.59 1.16
CA ASN A 176 -20.35 17.24 2.46
C ASN A 176 -21.29 16.89 3.64
N ARG A 177 -21.04 15.67 4.11
CA ARG A 177 -20.93 15.23 5.51
C ARG A 177 -22.21 14.89 6.30
N LYS A 178 -22.23 13.59 6.66
CA LYS A 178 -22.74 12.93 7.88
C LYS A 178 -24.25 12.96 8.10
N LYS A 179 -24.86 11.76 8.13
CA LYS A 179 -25.54 11.16 9.30
C LYS A 179 -26.38 9.96 8.83
N ASP A 180 -26.25 8.85 9.55
CA ASP A 180 -27.33 7.86 9.67
C ASP A 180 -28.52 8.59 10.33
N GLU A 181 -29.72 8.53 9.74
CA GLU A 181 -30.98 8.90 10.40
C GLU A 181 -31.90 7.68 10.43
N SER A 182 -32.07 7.20 11.67
CA SER A 182 -33.20 6.49 12.29
C SER A 182 -33.94 5.40 11.51
N VAL A 183 -33.59 4.17 11.90
CA VAL A 183 -34.52 3.08 12.22
C VAL A 183 -35.66 3.59 13.16
N PRO A 184 -36.89 3.01 13.09
CA PRO A 184 -38.07 3.42 13.87
C PRO A 184 -37.88 3.43 15.41
N PRO A 185 -38.81 4.04 16.19
CA PRO A 185 -38.60 4.35 17.58
C PRO A 185 -38.64 3.07 18.42
N VAL A 186 -37.48 2.71 18.96
CA VAL A 186 -37.34 1.74 20.04
C VAL A 186 -37.29 2.54 21.34
N VAL A 187 -38.07 2.09 22.32
CA VAL A 187 -38.06 2.53 23.72
C VAL A 187 -36.60 2.76 24.17
N PRO A 188 -36.26 3.82 24.93
CA PRO A 188 -34.86 4.12 25.26
C PRO A 188 -34.21 2.95 26.01
N ASP A 189 -33.35 2.20 25.30
CA ASP A 189 -32.40 1.31 25.93
C ASP A 189 -31.51 2.15 26.86
N PRO A 190 -31.21 1.66 28.08
CA PRO A 190 -30.33 2.37 28.99
C PRO A 190 -28.99 2.63 28.29
N PRO A 191 -28.38 3.82 28.46
CA PRO A 191 -27.15 4.19 27.78
C PRO A 191 -26.10 3.08 27.93
N PRO A 192 -25.37 2.70 26.85
CA PRO A 192 -24.34 1.68 26.92
C PRO A 192 -23.41 2.04 28.08
N PRO A 193 -23.22 1.14 29.05
CA PRO A 193 -22.61 1.53 30.31
C PRO A 193 -21.25 2.18 30.08
N GLN A 194 -21.03 3.39 30.61
CA GLN A 194 -19.84 4.20 30.34
C GLN A 194 -18.52 3.45 30.60
N HIS A 195 -18.55 2.46 31.48
CA HIS A 195 -17.43 1.60 31.79
C HIS A 195 -17.00 0.72 30.60
N MET A 196 -17.94 0.22 29.80
CA MET A 196 -17.65 -0.65 28.66
C MET A 196 -16.94 0.08 27.52
N LEU A 197 -17.31 1.34 27.28
CA LEU A 197 -16.65 2.20 26.30
C LEU A 197 -15.20 2.50 26.71
N LYS A 198 -14.94 2.74 28.00
CA LYS A 198 -13.59 2.95 28.54
C LYS A 198 -12.72 1.70 28.41
N LEU A 199 -13.26 0.53 28.75
CA LEU A 199 -12.57 -0.77 28.56
C LEU A 199 -12.17 -1.00 27.10
N SER A 200 -13.07 -0.69 26.16
CA SER A 200 -12.77 -0.81 24.74
C SER A 200 -11.65 0.14 24.28
N ASP A 201 -11.57 1.37 24.83
CA ASP A 201 -10.54 2.35 24.50
C ASP A 201 -9.16 1.92 25.03
N PHE A 202 -9.09 1.37 26.25
CA PHE A 202 -7.85 0.81 26.78
C PHE A 202 -7.32 -0.36 25.94
N CYS A 203 -8.23 -1.22 25.45
CA CYS A 203 -7.89 -2.34 24.57
C CYS A 203 -7.41 -1.86 23.19
N LYS A 204 -7.99 -0.79 22.63
CA LYS A 204 -7.54 -0.18 21.36
C LYS A 204 -6.18 0.47 21.49
N ARG A 205 -5.94 1.22 22.57
CA ARG A 205 -4.70 1.99 22.80
C ARG A 205 -3.55 1.18 23.41
N GLY A 206 -3.78 -0.08 23.78
CA GLY A 206 -2.73 -0.97 24.29
C GLY A 206 -2.29 -0.66 25.72
N LYS A 207 -3.12 0.01 26.53
CA LYS A 207 -2.77 0.41 27.90
C LYS A 207 -3.12 -0.69 28.91
N SER A 208 -2.32 -1.76 28.94
CA SER A 208 -2.53 -2.93 29.82
C SER A 208 -2.63 -2.57 31.30
N ASN A 209 -1.75 -1.70 31.81
CA ASN A 209 -1.74 -1.35 33.23
C ASN A 209 -3.00 -0.60 33.66
N LEU A 210 -3.47 0.35 32.84
CA LEU A 210 -4.71 1.09 33.14
C LEU A 210 -5.93 0.18 33.02
N LEU A 211 -5.92 -0.77 32.07
CA LEU A 211 -6.98 -1.77 31.94
C LEU A 211 -7.07 -2.64 33.19
N GLN A 212 -5.92 -3.14 33.69
CA GLN A 212 -5.85 -3.93 34.92
C GLN A 212 -6.39 -3.14 36.11
N THR A 213 -5.85 -1.94 36.36
CA THR A 213 -6.29 -1.09 37.47
C THR A 213 -7.78 -0.76 37.40
N TYR A 214 -8.31 -0.51 36.20
CA TYR A 214 -9.73 -0.20 36.02
C TYR A 214 -10.63 -1.41 36.28
N LEU A 215 -10.21 -2.61 35.85
CA LEU A 215 -10.92 -3.85 36.13
C LEU A 215 -10.87 -4.22 37.62
N ASP A 216 -9.73 -4.03 38.28
CA ASP A 216 -9.59 -4.30 39.72
C ASP A 216 -10.41 -3.32 40.57
N GLN A 217 -10.48 -2.04 40.18
CA GLN A 217 -11.23 -1.02 40.92
C GLN A 217 -12.75 -1.15 40.80
N HIS A 218 -13.25 -1.58 39.63
CA HIS A 218 -14.69 -1.58 39.35
C HIS A 218 -15.30 -2.98 39.31
N TYR A 219 -14.51 -4.04 39.11
CA TYR A 219 -14.99 -5.38 38.76
C TYR A 219 -14.21 -6.52 39.42
N ALA A 220 -13.62 -6.30 40.61
CA ALA A 220 -12.87 -7.29 41.36
C ALA A 220 -13.61 -8.63 41.57
N SER A 221 -14.94 -8.60 41.72
CA SER A 221 -15.77 -9.80 41.97
C SER A 221 -16.40 -10.42 40.72
N ASN A 222 -16.63 -9.64 39.65
CA ASN A 222 -17.32 -10.08 38.42
C ASN A 222 -16.44 -9.91 37.16
N SER A 223 -15.12 -9.98 37.32
CA SER A 223 -14.16 -9.73 36.24
C SER A 223 -14.38 -10.64 35.04
N SER A 224 -14.67 -11.93 35.25
CA SER A 224 -14.83 -12.94 34.19
C SER A 224 -16.05 -12.70 33.29
N GLU A 225 -17.16 -12.18 33.84
CA GLU A 225 -18.38 -11.90 33.05
C GLU A 225 -18.17 -10.71 32.11
N ILE A 226 -17.44 -9.69 32.57
CA ILE A 226 -17.21 -8.46 31.81
C ILE A 226 -16.10 -8.63 30.79
N ILE A 227 -15.09 -9.43 31.11
CA ILE A 227 -14.01 -9.75 30.17
C ILE A 227 -14.54 -10.52 28.95
N ASN A 228 -15.52 -11.39 29.17
CA ASN A 228 -16.13 -12.23 28.13
C ASN A 228 -17.42 -11.64 27.54
N CYS A 229 -17.83 -10.44 27.96
CA CYS A 229 -19.04 -9.83 27.44
C CYS A 229 -18.89 -9.43 25.97
N ASN A 230 -20.00 -9.55 25.23
CA ASN A 230 -20.11 -9.02 23.88
C ASN A 230 -20.61 -7.57 23.96
N LEU A 231 -19.85 -6.65 23.37
CA LEU A 231 -20.18 -5.22 23.36
C LEU A 231 -21.40 -4.92 22.45
N PRO A 232 -22.42 -4.20 22.93
CA PRO A 232 -23.71 -4.05 22.24
C PRO A 232 -23.83 -2.91 21.20
N ASP A 233 -22.77 -2.51 20.47
CA ASP A 233 -22.96 -1.66 19.26
C ASP A 233 -21.83 -1.76 18.22
N LYS A 234 -22.19 -1.62 16.93
CA LYS A 234 -21.50 -1.64 15.61
C LYS A 234 -20.37 -2.64 15.36
N TYR A 235 -19.84 -3.28 16.41
CA TYR A 235 -18.67 -4.14 16.36
C TYR A 235 -18.90 -5.51 16.97
N GLY A 236 -19.90 -5.74 17.83
CA GLY A 236 -20.35 -7.07 18.27
C GLY A 236 -19.23 -8.07 18.60
N VAL A 237 -18.14 -7.58 19.19
CA VAL A 237 -16.90 -8.34 19.41
C VAL A 237 -16.45 -8.20 20.85
N SER A 238 -15.83 -9.25 21.38
CA SER A 238 -15.26 -9.23 22.73
C SER A 238 -14.04 -8.32 22.84
N LEU A 239 -13.67 -7.94 24.06
CA LEU A 239 -12.46 -7.13 24.33
C LEU A 239 -11.20 -7.77 23.74
N LEU A 240 -11.15 -9.11 23.70
CA LEU A 240 -10.05 -9.88 23.15
C LEU A 240 -9.88 -9.67 21.63
N HIS A 241 -10.98 -9.59 20.88
CA HIS A 241 -10.94 -9.27 19.45
C HIS A 241 -10.40 -7.85 19.21
N ILE A 242 -10.82 -6.88 20.01
CA ILE A 242 -10.39 -5.48 19.89
C ILE A 242 -8.88 -5.38 20.16
N ALA A 243 -8.39 -6.05 21.21
CA ALA A 243 -6.97 -6.08 21.52
C ALA A 243 -6.15 -6.76 20.41
N SER A 244 -6.66 -7.87 19.87
CA SER A 244 -6.03 -8.61 18.76
C SER A 244 -5.96 -7.82 17.46
N GLU A 245 -7.06 -7.19 17.04
CA GLU A 245 -7.16 -6.40 15.81
C GLU A 245 -6.17 -5.22 15.83
N ASN A 246 -5.96 -4.61 17.00
CA ASN A 246 -5.02 -3.50 17.16
C ASN A 246 -3.55 -3.96 17.33
N GLY A 247 -3.30 -5.26 17.52
CA GLY A 247 -1.95 -5.82 17.67
C GLY A 247 -1.37 -5.70 19.09
N ASN A 248 -2.21 -5.48 20.10
CA ASN A 248 -1.76 -5.21 21.46
C ASN A 248 -1.49 -6.51 22.24
N ALA A 249 -0.32 -7.12 22.02
CA ALA A 249 0.07 -8.41 22.61
C ALA A 249 -0.02 -8.45 24.15
N ASN A 250 0.46 -7.39 24.82
CA ASN A 250 0.44 -7.30 26.29
C ASN A 250 -0.99 -7.26 26.86
N VAL A 251 -1.92 -6.62 26.14
CA VAL A 251 -3.34 -6.56 26.54
C VAL A 251 -4.01 -7.91 26.33
N VAL A 252 -3.70 -8.60 25.23
CA VAL A 252 -4.19 -9.95 24.97
C VAL A 252 -3.74 -10.92 26.06
N GLU A 253 -2.46 -10.90 26.44
CA GLU A 253 -1.92 -11.75 27.50
C GLU A 253 -2.58 -11.47 28.86
N LEU A 254 -2.78 -10.19 29.20
CA LEU A 254 -3.48 -9.77 30.40
C LEU A 254 -4.92 -10.30 30.43
N LEU A 255 -5.69 -10.07 29.36
CA LEU A 255 -7.08 -10.51 29.26
C LEU A 255 -7.21 -12.02 29.38
N LEU A 256 -6.35 -12.79 28.70
CA LEU A 256 -6.31 -14.25 28.81
C LEU A 256 -5.95 -14.70 30.24
N GLY A 257 -4.98 -14.04 30.88
CA GLY A 257 -4.61 -14.27 32.28
C GLY A 257 -5.77 -14.06 33.25
N MET A 258 -6.62 -13.08 32.97
CA MET A 258 -7.82 -12.77 33.74
C MET A 258 -9.05 -13.64 33.37
N GLY A 259 -8.89 -14.63 32.49
CA GLY A 259 -9.95 -15.58 32.14
C GLY A 259 -10.77 -15.22 30.90
N ALA A 260 -10.21 -14.41 29.98
CA ALA A 260 -10.83 -14.21 28.67
C ALA A 260 -10.86 -15.53 27.87
N ASP A 261 -12.02 -15.82 27.28
CA ASP A 261 -12.25 -16.99 26.46
C ASP A 261 -11.87 -16.71 24.99
N PRO A 262 -10.84 -17.39 24.44
CA PRO A 262 -10.42 -17.23 23.06
C PRO A 262 -11.38 -17.86 22.04
N THR A 263 -12.33 -18.69 22.48
CA THR A 263 -13.32 -19.37 21.63
C THR A 263 -14.52 -18.49 21.30
N ILE A 264 -14.65 -17.31 21.93
CA ILE A 264 -15.73 -16.37 21.65
C ILE A 264 -15.71 -15.99 20.17
N LYS A 265 -16.89 -16.06 19.56
CA LYS A 265 -17.12 -15.72 18.16
C LYS A 265 -17.39 -14.23 18.00
N GLY A 266 -16.67 -13.57 17.11
CA GLY A 266 -16.96 -12.19 16.74
C GLY A 266 -18.22 -12.04 15.87
N MET A 267 -18.47 -10.80 15.42
CA MET A 267 -19.68 -10.35 14.71
C MET A 267 -20.11 -11.22 13.51
N ASN A 268 -19.19 -11.89 12.82
CA ASN A 268 -19.48 -12.77 11.67
C ASN A 268 -19.69 -14.25 12.04
N LYS A 269 -19.78 -14.60 13.33
CA LYS A 269 -19.95 -15.95 13.91
C LYS A 269 -18.86 -17.00 13.54
N LYS A 270 -17.91 -16.66 12.66
CA LYS A 270 -16.84 -17.53 12.15
C LYS A 270 -15.43 -17.11 12.56
N VAL A 271 -15.26 -15.88 13.03
CA VAL A 271 -13.95 -15.28 13.30
C VAL A 271 -13.68 -15.32 14.80
N ARG A 272 -12.50 -15.82 15.19
CA ARG A 272 -12.00 -15.82 16.58
C ARG A 272 -11.03 -14.67 16.82
N ALA A 273 -10.76 -14.38 18.09
CA ALA A 273 -9.79 -13.36 18.46
C ALA A 273 -8.37 -13.63 17.93
N TYR A 274 -8.00 -14.90 17.73
CA TYR A 274 -6.74 -15.29 17.11
C TYR A 274 -6.66 -14.92 15.62
N ASP A 275 -7.77 -15.07 14.89
CA ASP A 275 -7.83 -14.85 13.43
C ASP A 275 -7.69 -13.38 13.05
N VAL A 276 -8.15 -12.48 13.91
CA VAL A 276 -8.03 -11.02 13.72
C VAL A 276 -6.69 -10.46 14.21
N ALA A 277 -5.81 -11.30 14.76
CA ALA A 277 -4.53 -10.84 15.30
C ALA A 277 -3.65 -10.22 14.20
N LYS A 278 -3.31 -8.94 14.39
CA LYS A 278 -2.58 -8.13 13.41
C LYS A 278 -1.14 -8.60 13.16
N ASP A 279 -0.42 -8.95 14.22
CA ASP A 279 1.03 -9.18 14.19
C ASP A 279 1.43 -10.52 14.81
N LYS A 280 2.64 -11.01 14.47
CA LYS A 280 3.21 -12.27 15.02
C LYS A 280 3.26 -12.25 16.57
N PRO A 281 3.72 -11.20 17.26
CA PRO A 281 3.76 -11.17 18.73
C PRO A 281 2.39 -11.34 19.38
N THR A 282 1.32 -10.80 18.76
CA THR A 282 -0.05 -10.91 19.26
C THR A 282 -0.56 -12.35 19.14
N ARG A 283 -0.27 -13.03 18.02
CA ARG A 283 -0.56 -14.47 17.87
C ARG A 283 0.24 -15.32 18.84
N ASP A 284 1.51 -14.99 19.02
CA ASP A 284 2.39 -15.70 19.95
C ASP A 284 1.91 -15.55 21.40
N ALA A 285 1.28 -14.43 21.78
CA ALA A 285 0.64 -14.29 23.09
C ALA A 285 -0.45 -15.37 23.35
N PHE A 286 -1.30 -15.66 22.36
CA PHE A 286 -2.27 -16.77 22.45
C PHE A 286 -1.58 -18.13 22.55
N ARG A 287 -0.51 -18.35 21.77
CA ARG A 287 0.24 -19.62 21.75
C ARG A 287 1.01 -19.86 23.05
N ARG A 288 1.55 -18.81 23.68
CA ARG A 288 2.17 -18.86 25.02
C ARG A 288 1.15 -19.15 26.10
N PHE A 289 -0.05 -18.60 25.97
CA PHE A 289 -1.13 -18.88 26.91
C PHE A 289 -1.61 -20.33 26.79
N MET A 290 -1.80 -20.83 25.56
CA MET A 290 -2.09 -22.25 25.29
C MET A 290 -1.05 -23.18 25.89
N ALA A 291 0.24 -22.87 25.73
CA ALA A 291 1.33 -23.67 26.28
C ALA A 291 1.30 -23.76 27.82
N ARG A 292 0.83 -22.71 28.50
CA ARG A 292 0.69 -22.70 29.97
C ARG A 292 -0.61 -23.34 30.46
N ASN A 293 -1.67 -23.32 29.65
CA ASN A 293 -3.02 -23.71 30.04
C ASN A 293 -3.66 -24.67 29.02
N MET A 294 -3.03 -25.82 28.76
CA MET A 294 -3.37 -26.71 27.64
C MET A 294 -4.81 -27.27 27.66
N GLU A 295 -5.41 -27.44 28.85
CA GLU A 295 -6.74 -28.04 29.03
C GLU A 295 -7.85 -27.01 29.29
N LYS A 296 -7.52 -25.72 29.38
CA LYS A 296 -8.45 -24.69 29.88
C LYS A 296 -9.54 -24.30 28.87
N TRP A 297 -9.25 -24.38 27.57
CA TRP A 297 -10.17 -23.97 26.50
C TRP A 297 -10.09 -24.93 25.32
N ASP A 298 -11.14 -24.97 24.50
CA ASP A 298 -11.08 -25.68 23.21
C ASP A 298 -10.26 -24.86 22.19
N TYR A 299 -8.94 -25.02 22.26
CA TYR A 299 -8.02 -24.30 21.38
C TYR A 299 -8.19 -24.66 19.90
N LYS A 300 -8.79 -25.81 19.57
CA LYS A 300 -9.11 -26.18 18.19
C LYS A 300 -10.24 -25.28 17.67
N ASP A 301 -11.27 -25.04 18.47
CA ASP A 301 -12.34 -24.09 18.14
C ASP A 301 -11.85 -22.63 18.12
N ALA A 302 -10.85 -22.29 18.94
CA ALA A 302 -10.19 -20.98 18.92
C ALA A 302 -9.21 -20.75 17.73
N HIS A 303 -9.01 -21.76 16.87
CA HIS A 303 -8.02 -21.77 15.78
C HIS A 303 -6.54 -21.62 16.22
N ILE A 304 -6.21 -22.05 17.45
CA ILE A 304 -4.86 -22.01 18.01
C ILE A 304 -4.31 -23.45 18.04
N PHE A 305 -3.51 -23.83 17.04
CA PHE A 305 -3.06 -25.22 16.88
C PHE A 305 -1.67 -25.52 17.45
N GLU A 306 -0.76 -24.56 17.41
CA GLU A 306 0.63 -24.78 17.80
C GLU A 306 0.96 -24.03 19.10
N PRO A 307 1.18 -24.72 20.24
CA PRO A 307 1.65 -24.05 21.45
C PRO A 307 3.04 -23.45 21.21
N LEU A 308 3.34 -22.35 21.87
CA LEU A 308 4.66 -21.73 21.87
C LEU A 308 5.22 -21.80 23.30
N THR A 309 6.09 -22.77 23.55
CA THR A 309 6.75 -22.94 24.84
C THR A 309 7.92 -21.97 24.97
N ALA A 310 8.24 -21.58 26.21
CA ALA A 310 9.39 -20.72 26.49
C ALA A 310 10.70 -21.29 25.93
N GLU A 311 10.86 -22.62 25.97
CA GLU A 311 12.01 -23.33 25.40
C GLU A 311 12.10 -23.18 23.87
N MET A 312 10.96 -23.22 23.16
CA MET A 312 10.93 -23.00 21.70
C MET A 312 11.25 -21.55 21.33
N GLU A 313 10.84 -20.58 22.15
CA GLU A 313 11.19 -19.16 21.94
C GLU A 313 12.67 -18.91 22.17
N GLU A 314 13.25 -19.50 23.21
CA GLU A 314 14.67 -19.37 23.50
C GLU A 314 15.52 -19.97 22.37
N ARG A 315 15.14 -21.14 21.86
CA ARG A 315 15.80 -21.76 20.70
C ARG A 315 15.65 -20.94 19.41
N GLN A 316 14.52 -20.26 19.21
CA GLN A 316 14.34 -19.35 18.08
C GLN A 316 15.21 -18.09 18.25
N ALA A 317 15.24 -17.50 19.44
CA ALA A 317 16.05 -16.33 19.76
C ALA A 317 17.55 -16.63 19.65
N GLU A 318 17.99 -17.80 20.11
CA GLU A 318 19.38 -18.26 19.96
C GLU A 318 19.74 -18.44 18.49
N ARG A 319 18.87 -19.05 17.67
CA ARG A 319 19.09 -19.16 16.22
C ARG A 319 19.16 -17.79 15.54
N GLU A 320 18.33 -16.84 15.94
CA GLU A 320 18.36 -15.48 15.41
C GLU A 320 19.65 -14.75 15.81
N ARG A 321 20.06 -14.83 17.09
CA ARG A 321 21.33 -14.29 17.58
C ARG A 321 22.53 -14.89 16.84
N ASN A 322 22.54 -16.21 16.64
CA ASN A 322 23.61 -16.90 15.93
C ASN A 322 23.68 -16.47 14.45
N ARG A 323 22.53 -16.30 13.79
CA ARG A 323 22.49 -15.77 12.41
C ARG A 323 22.96 -14.32 12.32
N GLU A 324 22.59 -13.49 13.28
CA GLU A 324 23.04 -12.10 13.34
C GLU A 324 24.55 -12.00 13.61
N GLN A 325 25.07 -12.77 14.56
CA GLN A 325 26.51 -12.88 14.81
C GLN A 325 27.27 -13.36 13.56
N GLN A 326 26.78 -14.40 12.87
CA GLN A 326 27.39 -14.86 11.62
C GLN A 326 27.41 -13.78 10.54
N ARG A 327 26.32 -13.00 10.41
CA ARG A 327 26.25 -11.88 9.45
C ARG A 327 27.24 -10.77 9.79
N LEU A 328 27.41 -10.45 11.07
CA LEU A 328 28.38 -9.44 11.53
C LEU A 328 29.81 -9.89 11.26
N VAL A 329 30.14 -11.16 11.53
CA VAL A 329 31.45 -11.75 11.21
C VAL A 329 31.70 -11.74 9.70
N GLN A 330 30.70 -12.06 8.88
CA GLN A 330 30.83 -12.01 7.43
C GLN A 330 31.11 -10.58 6.94
N LEU A 331 30.38 -9.60 7.46
CA LEU A 331 30.59 -8.17 7.14
C LEU A 331 31.98 -7.68 7.56
N SER A 332 32.52 -8.11 8.71
CA SER A 332 33.88 -7.74 9.11
C SER A 332 34.93 -8.37 8.21
N LEU A 333 34.75 -9.63 7.79
CA LEU A 333 35.67 -10.30 6.87
C LEU A 333 35.65 -9.68 5.47
N GLU A 334 34.48 -9.24 4.98
CA GLU A 334 34.36 -8.53 3.71
C GLU A 334 35.09 -7.18 3.75
N LYS A 335 34.93 -6.40 4.82
CA LYS A 335 35.67 -5.14 5.02
C LYS A 335 37.18 -5.35 5.05
N GLU A 336 37.66 -6.34 5.80
CA GLU A 336 39.10 -6.63 5.89
C GLU A 336 39.68 -7.04 4.52
N LYS A 337 38.91 -7.76 3.70
CA LYS A 337 39.31 -8.09 2.32
C LYS A 337 39.38 -6.86 1.43
N GLU A 338 38.39 -5.97 1.51
CA GLU A 338 38.37 -4.71 0.76
C GLU A 338 39.55 -3.80 1.14
N GLU A 339 39.87 -3.69 2.43
CA GLU A 339 41.03 -2.93 2.92
C GLU A 339 42.35 -3.50 2.42
N LYS A 340 42.54 -4.83 2.46
CA LYS A 340 43.73 -5.50 1.90
C LYS A 340 43.84 -5.29 0.39
N GLU A 341 42.73 -5.37 -0.35
CA GLU A 341 42.74 -5.15 -1.80
C GLU A 341 43.09 -3.69 -2.14
N GLN A 342 42.62 -2.73 -1.34
CA GLN A 342 43.00 -1.32 -1.47
C GLN A 342 44.50 -1.11 -1.20
N GLN A 343 45.04 -1.67 -0.13
CA GLN A 343 46.48 -1.60 0.17
C GLN A 343 47.33 -2.18 -0.96
N ILE A 344 46.97 -3.35 -1.50
CA ILE A 344 47.68 -3.97 -2.62
C ILE A 344 47.64 -3.06 -3.87
N LYS A 345 46.50 -2.41 -4.14
CA LYS A 345 46.38 -1.46 -5.28
C LYS A 345 47.23 -0.21 -5.07
N GLU A 346 47.26 0.35 -3.87
CA GLU A 346 48.08 1.52 -3.53
C GLU A 346 49.57 1.22 -3.64
N GLU A 347 50.03 0.09 -3.09
CA GLU A 347 51.42 -0.36 -3.20
C GLU A 347 51.82 -0.58 -4.67
N ALA A 348 50.96 -1.21 -5.48
CA ALA A 348 51.20 -1.41 -6.90
C ALA A 348 51.28 -0.08 -7.68
N GLN A 349 50.48 0.93 -7.31
CA GLN A 349 50.56 2.27 -7.89
C GLN A 349 51.87 2.98 -7.50
N GLN A 350 52.27 2.91 -6.23
CA GLN A 350 53.54 3.50 -5.78
C GLN A 350 54.75 2.85 -6.44
N ALA A 351 54.76 1.52 -6.61
CA ALA A 351 55.82 0.82 -7.32
C ALA A 351 55.93 1.28 -8.79
N LYS A 352 54.79 1.46 -9.48
CA LYS A 352 54.77 2.00 -10.86
C LYS A 352 55.28 3.44 -10.94
N LEU A 353 54.98 4.28 -9.96
CA LEU A 353 55.49 5.66 -9.87
C LEU A 353 57.01 5.69 -9.67
N LYS A 354 57.55 4.84 -8.78
CA LYS A 354 59.01 4.71 -8.55
C LYS A 354 59.76 4.19 -9.78
N GLN A 355 59.19 3.26 -10.55
CA GLN A 355 59.81 2.80 -11.80
C GLN A 355 59.80 3.87 -12.90
N LYS A 356 58.78 4.72 -12.96
CA LYS A 356 58.73 5.85 -13.90
C LYS A 356 59.77 6.94 -13.58
N SER A 357 60.01 7.23 -12.30
CA SER A 357 61.03 8.21 -11.91
C SER A 357 62.46 7.71 -12.13
N ALA A 358 62.72 6.41 -11.94
CA ALA A 358 64.03 5.82 -12.24
C ALA A 358 64.37 5.82 -13.74
N LYS A 359 63.37 5.76 -14.63
CA LYS A 359 63.55 5.75 -16.09
C LYS A 359 63.80 7.15 -16.71
N MET A 360 63.62 8.22 -15.94
CA MET A 360 63.88 9.62 -16.34
C MET A 360 65.27 10.14 -15.93
N GLY A 361 66.08 9.34 -15.22
CA GLY A 361 67.39 9.72 -14.69
C GLY A 361 68.61 9.47 -15.59
N SER A 362 68.42 9.21 -16.89
CA SER A 362 69.54 9.00 -17.82
C SER A 362 69.29 9.77 -19.12
N GLY A 363 69.90 10.94 -19.25
CA GLY A 363 69.76 11.82 -20.41
C GLY A 363 70.62 13.07 -20.28
N THR A 364 71.77 13.03 -20.95
CA THR A 364 72.83 14.03 -21.08
C THR A 364 72.38 15.39 -21.66
N ASN A 365 72.71 16.51 -21.00
CA ASN A 365 73.71 17.47 -21.51
C ASN A 365 73.77 17.77 -23.02
N VAL A 366 72.80 18.45 -23.67
CA VAL A 366 73.11 19.39 -24.80
C VAL A 366 72.10 20.57 -24.91
N ASP A 367 72.71 21.71 -25.18
CA ASP A 367 72.30 23.10 -25.44
C ASP A 367 71.21 23.40 -26.51
N GLY A 368 70.65 24.62 -26.43
CA GLY A 368 70.33 25.41 -27.62
C GLY A 368 68.88 25.54 -28.12
N SER A 369 68.16 26.54 -27.61
CA SER A 369 67.25 27.45 -28.35
C SER A 369 66.17 26.90 -29.31
N LYS A 370 64.90 27.01 -28.89
CA LYS A 370 63.85 27.85 -29.53
C LYS A 370 62.49 27.60 -28.85
N ARG A 371 62.01 28.63 -28.14
CA ARG A 371 60.66 28.67 -27.55
C ARG A 371 59.65 29.07 -28.64
N VAL A 372 58.73 28.16 -28.97
CA VAL A 372 57.42 28.50 -29.52
C VAL A 372 56.39 27.91 -28.57
N GLY A 373 55.50 28.77 -28.07
CA GLY A 373 54.61 28.50 -26.95
C GLY A 373 53.58 27.43 -27.25
N ILE A 374 53.77 26.25 -26.65
CA ILE A 374 52.67 25.32 -26.40
C ILE A 374 51.89 25.87 -25.22
N VAL A 375 50.62 26.15 -25.47
CA VAL A 375 49.61 26.55 -24.49
C VAL A 375 49.68 25.59 -23.30
N LYS A 376 49.95 26.12 -22.11
CA LYS A 376 49.81 25.41 -20.83
C LYS A 376 48.35 25.00 -20.65
N LEU A 377 47.99 23.82 -21.14
CA LEU A 377 46.77 23.14 -20.73
C LEU A 377 46.89 22.86 -19.23
N SER A 378 45.84 23.25 -18.52
CA SER A 378 45.79 23.14 -17.08
C SER A 378 45.89 21.67 -16.65
N HIS A 379 46.46 21.42 -15.46
CA HIS A 379 46.65 20.08 -14.90
C HIS A 379 45.34 19.26 -14.78
N GLN A 380 44.18 19.91 -14.99
CA GLN A 380 42.84 19.36 -14.91
C GLN A 380 42.37 18.67 -16.22
N GLU A 381 42.89 19.06 -17.38
CA GLU A 381 42.46 18.54 -18.70
C GLU A 381 43.20 17.25 -19.12
N LEU A 382 44.36 16.99 -18.53
CA LEU A 382 45.13 15.76 -18.78
C LEU A 382 44.57 14.52 -18.06
N ASN A 383 43.63 14.71 -17.12
CA ASN A 383 43.04 13.62 -16.31
C ASN A 383 41.73 13.05 -16.86
N VAL A 384 41.06 13.71 -17.82
CA VAL A 384 39.84 13.15 -18.41
C VAL A 384 40.14 12.01 -19.39
N ASN A 385 41.29 12.02 -20.05
CA ASN A 385 41.65 11.00 -21.05
C ASN A 385 42.14 9.66 -20.45
N SER A 386 42.48 9.62 -19.16
CA SER A 386 42.98 8.44 -18.44
C SER A 386 41.92 7.74 -17.55
N MET A 387 40.68 8.21 -17.57
CA MET A 387 39.57 7.65 -16.77
C MET A 387 38.76 6.60 -17.54
N THR A 388 38.26 5.59 -16.81
CA THR A 388 37.33 4.59 -17.37
C THR A 388 36.03 5.26 -17.86
N PRO A 389 35.33 4.67 -18.85
CA PRO A 389 34.07 5.24 -19.38
C PRO A 389 33.02 5.52 -18.29
N GLU A 390 32.99 4.69 -17.25
CA GLU A 390 32.06 4.80 -16.12
C GLU A 390 32.40 5.98 -15.19
N GLN A 391 33.68 6.24 -14.95
CA GLN A 391 34.14 7.38 -14.14
C GLN A 391 33.92 8.73 -14.85
N ARG A 392 34.01 8.78 -16.19
CA ARG A 392 33.69 9.98 -16.98
C ARG A 392 32.21 10.36 -16.88
N MET A 393 31.32 9.37 -16.98
CA MET A 393 29.86 9.60 -16.88
C MET A 393 29.46 10.14 -15.50
N ARG A 394 30.15 9.70 -14.44
CA ARG A 394 29.93 10.20 -13.07
C ARG A 394 30.34 11.67 -12.92
N LEU A 395 31.51 12.06 -13.44
CA LEU A 395 31.96 13.45 -13.44
C LEU A 395 31.06 14.36 -14.29
N ASP A 396 30.60 13.91 -15.46
CA ASP A 396 29.69 14.69 -16.29
C ASP A 396 28.33 14.91 -15.62
N ARG A 397 27.84 13.89 -14.89
CA ARG A 397 26.60 13.99 -14.10
C ARG A 397 26.74 14.99 -12.95
N GLU A 398 27.88 14.98 -12.27
CA GLU A 398 28.21 15.90 -11.19
C GLU A 398 28.35 17.34 -11.71
N LYS A 399 29.07 17.53 -12.82
CA LYS A 399 29.23 18.83 -13.50
C LYS A 399 27.90 19.41 -13.97
N ARG A 400 26.99 18.56 -14.47
CA ARG A 400 25.64 18.97 -14.89
C ARG A 400 24.74 19.32 -13.69
N ALA A 401 24.88 18.62 -12.57
CA ALA A 401 24.18 18.96 -11.32
C ALA A 401 24.64 20.31 -10.76
N LEU A 402 25.96 20.55 -10.72
CA LEU A 402 26.55 21.79 -10.23
C LEU A 402 26.18 23.00 -11.10
N ALA A 403 26.08 22.81 -12.41
CA ALA A 403 25.57 23.82 -13.33
C ALA A 403 24.06 24.12 -13.13
N ALA A 404 23.26 23.12 -12.76
CA ALA A 404 21.85 23.31 -12.43
C ALA A 404 21.67 24.05 -11.09
N GLU A 405 22.46 23.72 -10.08
CA GLU A 405 22.48 24.43 -8.79
C GLU A 405 22.93 25.89 -8.94
N ALA A 406 23.94 26.16 -9.77
CA ALA A 406 24.37 27.53 -10.07
C ALA A 406 23.26 28.35 -10.77
N ARG A 407 22.48 27.73 -11.67
CA ARG A 407 21.31 28.37 -12.29
C ARG A 407 20.21 28.66 -11.26
N MET A 408 19.88 27.70 -10.39
CA MET A 408 18.88 27.86 -9.32
C MET A 408 19.29 28.93 -8.29
N LYS A 409 20.58 29.03 -7.96
CA LYS A 409 21.11 30.06 -7.05
C LYS A 409 21.07 31.46 -7.67
N SER A 410 21.25 31.57 -8.99
CA SER A 410 21.15 32.84 -9.72
C SER A 410 19.71 33.37 -9.87
N SER A 411 18.71 32.47 -9.87
CA SER A 411 17.29 32.85 -9.89
C SER A 411 16.74 33.28 -8.52
N ALA A 412 17.40 32.91 -7.42
CA ALA A 412 16.96 33.27 -6.07
C ALA A 412 17.13 34.77 -5.72
N ASN A 413 17.97 35.50 -6.47
CA ASN A 413 18.32 36.90 -6.20
C ASN A 413 17.73 37.87 -7.26
N LYS A 414 16.65 37.47 -7.93
CA LYS A 414 15.96 38.32 -8.92
C LYS A 414 14.50 38.52 -8.53
N CYS A 415 13.97 39.70 -8.84
CA CYS A 415 12.56 39.99 -8.68
C CYS A 415 11.74 39.05 -9.57
N SER A 416 10.71 38.43 -8.99
CA SER A 416 9.88 37.44 -9.68
C SER A 416 8.94 38.06 -10.73
N ALA A 417 8.69 39.37 -10.67
CA ALA A 417 7.89 40.11 -11.66
C ALA A 417 8.76 40.73 -12.76
N CYS A 418 9.72 41.60 -12.40
CA CYS A 418 10.49 42.39 -13.38
C CYS A 418 11.92 41.88 -13.65
N GLY A 419 12.38 40.83 -12.97
CA GLY A 419 13.71 40.24 -13.16
C GLY A 419 14.89 41.08 -12.65
N LYS A 420 14.65 42.25 -12.05
CA LYS A 420 15.69 43.11 -11.45
C LYS A 420 16.44 42.39 -10.31
N SER A 421 17.73 42.67 -10.17
CA SER A 421 18.55 42.14 -9.07
C SER A 421 18.03 42.63 -7.72
N LEU A 422 17.88 41.71 -6.77
CA LEU A 422 17.51 42.00 -5.37
C LEU A 422 18.74 42.18 -4.47
N VAL A 423 19.95 42.14 -5.04
CA VAL A 423 21.20 42.34 -4.30
C VAL A 423 21.27 43.79 -3.82
N GLY A 424 21.32 44.00 -2.50
CA GLY A 424 21.41 45.33 -1.88
C GLY A 424 20.07 46.02 -1.63
N ILE A 425 18.94 45.35 -1.89
CA ILE A 425 17.59 45.84 -1.65
C ILE A 425 16.89 44.85 -0.70
N THR A 426 16.15 45.33 0.29
CA THR A 426 15.29 44.47 1.13
C THR A 426 14.04 44.09 0.33
N PRO A 427 13.88 42.83 -0.10
CA PRO A 427 12.78 42.46 -0.99
C PRO A 427 11.46 42.29 -0.23
N PHE A 428 10.35 42.47 -0.94
CA PHE A 428 9.02 42.14 -0.46
C PHE A 428 8.70 40.67 -0.78
N GLU A 429 8.00 39.98 0.11
CA GLU A 429 7.64 38.57 -0.04
C GLU A 429 6.12 38.36 -0.13
N LYS A 430 5.66 37.63 -1.16
CA LYS A 430 4.27 37.18 -1.33
C LYS A 430 4.25 35.81 -1.99
N LEU A 431 3.56 34.84 -1.40
CA LEU A 431 3.41 33.46 -1.93
C LEU A 431 4.75 32.76 -2.25
N ASN A 432 5.78 32.95 -1.41
CA ASN A 432 7.15 32.41 -1.60
C ASN A 432 7.93 33.00 -2.78
N PHE A 433 7.48 34.11 -3.36
CA PHE A 433 8.21 34.87 -4.38
C PHE A 433 8.73 36.19 -3.80
N LYS A 434 9.88 36.65 -4.31
CA LYS A 434 10.54 37.89 -3.89
C LYS A 434 10.39 39.01 -4.94
N TYR A 435 10.11 40.23 -4.49
CA TYR A 435 9.81 41.39 -5.33
C TYR A 435 10.64 42.62 -4.94
N CYS A 436 10.96 43.49 -5.90
CA CYS A 436 11.78 44.68 -5.66
C CYS A 436 10.97 45.92 -5.21
N SER A 437 9.67 45.95 -5.44
CA SER A 437 8.78 47.08 -5.07
C SER A 437 7.35 46.59 -4.84
N THR A 438 6.52 47.42 -4.20
CA THR A 438 5.09 47.17 -4.00
C THR A 438 4.30 47.11 -5.31
N GLU A 439 4.72 47.87 -6.33
CA GLU A 439 4.16 47.81 -7.69
C GLU A 439 4.33 46.41 -8.31
N CYS A 440 5.53 45.82 -8.18
CA CYS A 440 5.82 44.47 -8.66
C CYS A 440 5.00 43.36 -7.95
N ILE A 441 4.40 43.66 -6.79
CA ILE A 441 3.52 42.73 -6.06
C ILE A 441 2.08 42.79 -6.62
N GLN A 442 1.67 43.97 -7.10
CA GLN A 442 0.30 44.25 -7.57
C GLN A 442 0.06 43.76 -9.00
N GLU A 443 1.08 43.73 -9.86
CA GLU A 443 0.98 43.21 -11.24
C GLU A 443 0.65 41.70 -11.34
N LEU A 444 0.66 40.97 -10.22
CA LEU A 444 0.33 39.54 -10.12
C LEU A 444 -1.02 39.26 -9.44
N SER A 445 -1.90 40.26 -9.36
CA SER A 445 -3.27 40.14 -8.80
C SER A 445 -4.28 39.69 -9.83
#